data_AF-A0A7Y5SWN5-F1
#
_entry.id   AF-A0A7Y5SWN5-F1
#
_cell.length_a   1.000
_cell.length_b   1.000
_cell.length_c   1.000
_cell.angle_alpha   90.00
_cell.angle_beta   90.00
_cell.angle_gamma   90.00
#
_symmetry.space_group_name_H-M   'P 1'
#
loop_
_entity.id
_entity.type
_entity.pdbx_description
1 polymer ?
#
loop_
_entity_poly.entity_id
_entity_poly.type
_entity_poly.pdbx_seq_one_letter_code
_entity_poly.pdbx_strand_id
1 'polypeptide(L)'
;MSNATGQAGTSPHDPVDQKTSIKETLTSIAIAFALAFVFRGFVVEAFLIPTGSMAPTLLGQHMRFVSPASGVDWAVSPREYGQGGPADPRPFQGSPGSPVDAVDPMTGYTISQYGVRTRGGDRIFVMKYLTSVYDPKRYDVVVFKNPNDPAQNYIKRLLGLPNEQIALIDGDIFRRDWKPGEESVANPWALDGWRVARKPERAQLATWQPLFDSEYSPLSEERDGRTFFVSPWVGVGQGETGSAWQIQGRKNYRYTGAGATRLEWNNQRRPITDSYAYNQIPPRGMLSSQFPVGDVRVSTGIRPDAAGLGVSLVIVSHKHEFRAEFLPTGEGRRTLAITMRKAGAEPGEWTTLASADNVSALDTGTVTDVDFWHVDQSLSLHVNGTRVLHAEYDWTPAQRLENALGLTLDQVMAGPADLLTREENGTQPRVWIEFDGGSFELCRTALARDLHYRADVYHPRHTLAGRPARCTHPTSTPSLGPDQFFVCGDNSPESLDARLWDVPEPWVALNDPTIGTVHRDLLIGKAFFVYFPAMYRNGKIPVPDFGRMRFIW
;
A
#
# COMPACT_ATOMS: atom_id res chain seq x y z
N MET A 1 85.95 -28.85 30.28
CA MET A 1 86.59 -28.05 31.35
C MET A 1 86.27 -26.58 31.12
N SER A 2 85.88 -25.90 32.20
CA SER A 2 85.68 -24.46 32.41
C SER A 2 84.46 -23.75 31.81
N ASN A 3 83.62 -23.30 32.76
CA ASN A 3 82.48 -22.40 32.67
C ASN A 3 82.86 -20.99 32.18
N ALA A 4 81.88 -20.27 31.61
CA ALA A 4 81.52 -18.92 32.06
C ALA A 4 80.11 -18.52 31.58
N THR A 5 79.25 -18.31 32.57
CA THR A 5 77.92 -17.67 32.58
C THR A 5 77.92 -16.26 32.00
N GLY A 6 77.02 -15.97 31.06
CA GLY A 6 76.64 -14.62 30.63
C GLY A 6 75.18 -14.34 30.95
N GLN A 7 74.94 -13.38 31.84
CA GLN A 7 73.63 -12.97 32.36
C GLN A 7 72.75 -12.29 31.30
N ALA A 8 71.45 -12.52 31.44
CA ALA A 8 70.36 -11.89 30.74
C ALA A 8 70.31 -10.37 30.99
N GLY A 9 70.27 -9.59 29.91
CA GLY A 9 69.83 -8.19 29.92
C GLY A 9 68.38 -8.13 29.46
N THR A 10 67.44 -8.01 30.40
CA THR A 10 66.04 -7.65 30.13
C THR A 10 65.95 -6.14 29.92
N SER A 11 65.72 -5.69 28.69
CA SER A 11 65.25 -4.33 28.42
C SER A 11 63.76 -4.23 28.75
N PRO A 12 63.29 -3.24 29.54
CA PRO A 12 61.87 -3.02 29.73
C PRO A 12 61.28 -2.48 28.42
N HIS A 13 60.29 -3.20 27.88
CA HIS A 13 59.40 -2.65 26.86
C HIS A 13 58.47 -1.67 27.59
N ASP A 14 58.77 -0.37 27.54
CA ASP A 14 57.81 0.64 27.97
C ASP A 14 56.57 0.54 27.07
N PRO A 15 55.35 0.39 27.63
CA PRO A 15 54.14 0.54 26.85
C PRO A 15 54.02 2.03 26.50
N VAL A 16 54.07 2.35 25.20
CA VAL A 16 53.76 3.70 24.71
C VAL A 16 52.28 3.96 25.00
N ASP A 17 52.03 4.61 26.14
CA ASP A 17 50.73 5.16 26.52
C ASP A 17 50.41 6.32 25.55
N GLN A 18 49.82 5.99 24.39
CA GLN A 18 49.22 6.99 23.51
C GLN A 18 47.99 7.58 24.21
N LYS A 19 48.23 8.50 25.15
CA LYS A 19 47.19 9.39 25.65
C LYS A 19 46.71 10.22 24.47
N THR A 20 45.58 9.84 23.89
CA THR A 20 44.89 10.62 22.86
C THR A 20 44.75 12.03 23.41
N SER A 21 45.42 12.99 22.77
CA SER A 21 45.52 14.34 23.32
C SER A 21 44.13 14.97 23.31
N ILE A 22 43.74 15.68 24.37
CA ILE A 22 42.44 16.39 24.43
C ILE A 22 42.23 17.25 23.17
N LYS A 23 43.32 17.78 22.60
CA LYS A 23 43.32 18.52 21.33
C LYS A 23 42.88 17.67 20.13
N GLU A 24 43.33 16.42 20.03
CA GLU A 24 42.97 15.48 18.97
C GLU A 24 41.51 15.06 19.07
N THR A 25 41.04 14.80 20.30
CA THR A 25 39.62 14.52 20.57
C THR A 25 38.73 15.69 20.17
N LEU A 26 39.10 16.93 20.57
CA LEU A 26 38.36 18.13 20.20
C LEU A 26 38.39 18.40 18.68
N THR A 27 39.54 18.18 18.04
CA THR A 27 39.69 18.34 16.58
C THR A 27 38.82 17.33 15.83
N SER A 28 38.82 16.07 16.25
CA SER A 28 37.97 15.01 15.68
C SER A 28 36.48 15.31 15.86
N ILE A 29 36.07 15.80 17.04
CA ILE A 29 34.68 16.23 17.28
C ILE A 29 34.31 17.39 16.36
N ALA A 30 35.17 18.41 16.23
CA ALA A 30 34.92 19.56 15.37
C ALA A 30 34.79 19.16 13.89
N ILE A 31 35.68 18.29 13.40
CA ILE A 31 35.62 17.73 12.04
C ILE A 31 34.31 16.93 11.86
N ALA A 32 33.94 16.09 12.84
CA ALA A 32 32.69 15.32 12.78
C ALA A 32 31.45 16.23 12.72
N PHE A 33 31.41 17.30 13.52
CA PHE A 33 30.34 18.30 13.44
C PHE A 33 30.32 19.01 12.09
N ALA A 34 31.46 19.51 11.62
CA ALA A 34 31.55 20.17 10.31
C ALA A 34 31.07 19.26 9.17
N LEU A 35 31.53 18.01 9.14
CA LEU A 35 31.08 17.01 8.18
C LEU A 35 29.58 16.70 8.33
N ALA A 36 29.07 16.59 9.55
CA ALA A 36 27.63 16.38 9.78
C ALA A 36 26.79 17.57 9.28
N PHE A 37 27.26 18.81 9.44
CA PHE A 37 26.58 20.00 8.90
C PHE A 37 26.63 20.05 7.38
N VAL A 38 27.77 19.71 6.75
CA VAL A 38 27.87 19.60 5.29
C VAL A 38 26.95 18.50 4.77
N PHE A 39 27.01 17.31 5.38
CA PHE A 39 26.15 16.19 5.03
C PHE A 39 24.66 16.54 5.18
N ARG A 40 24.28 17.23 6.26
CA ARG A 40 22.92 17.73 6.46
C ARG A 40 22.52 18.82 5.46
N GLY A 41 23.45 19.70 5.10
CA GLY A 41 23.20 20.80 4.17
C GLY A 41 22.96 20.31 2.75
N PHE A 42 23.74 19.32 2.30
CA PHE A 42 23.84 18.94 0.89
C PHE A 42 23.34 17.53 0.56
N VAL A 43 23.25 16.62 1.54
CA VAL A 43 22.98 15.20 1.27
C VAL A 43 21.64 14.76 1.87
N VAL A 44 21.44 14.95 3.18
CA VAL A 44 20.23 14.48 3.88
C VAL A 44 19.53 15.59 4.65
N GLU A 45 18.23 15.76 4.39
CA GLU A 45 17.37 16.67 5.13
C GLU A 45 16.32 15.92 5.95
N ALA A 46 15.95 16.48 7.10
CA ALA A 46 14.98 15.87 8.00
C ALA A 46 13.65 16.63 7.96
N PHE A 47 12.54 15.91 7.77
CA PHE A 47 11.18 16.48 7.74
C PHE A 47 10.27 15.83 8.78
N LEU A 48 9.24 16.57 9.18
CA LEU A 48 8.12 16.09 10.01
C LEU A 48 6.86 16.03 9.14
N ILE A 49 6.18 14.89 9.12
CA ILE A 49 4.99 14.68 8.29
C ILE A 49 3.76 15.34 8.93
N PRO A 50 3.11 16.31 8.25
CA PRO A 50 2.01 17.05 8.86
C PRO A 50 0.67 16.32 8.85
N THR A 51 0.36 15.68 7.71
CA THR A 51 -0.98 15.19 7.38
C THR A 51 -0.96 13.71 6.99
N GLY A 52 -2.12 13.09 7.00
CA GLY A 52 -2.30 11.68 6.63
C GLY A 52 -2.37 11.39 5.12
N SER A 53 -2.01 12.34 4.25
CA SER A 53 -2.14 12.16 2.78
C SER A 53 -1.29 11.03 2.19
N MET A 54 -0.27 10.58 2.93
CA MET A 54 0.58 9.44 2.57
C MET A 54 0.31 8.22 3.44
N ALA A 55 -0.78 8.20 4.23
CA ALA A 55 -1.09 7.04 5.05
C ALA A 55 -1.50 5.83 4.18
N PRO A 56 -1.11 4.61 4.56
CA PRO A 56 -0.34 4.29 5.76
C PRO A 56 1.18 4.35 5.58
N THR A 57 1.70 4.56 4.35
CA THR A 57 3.15 4.64 4.07
C THR A 57 3.85 5.59 5.02
N LEU A 58 3.29 6.79 5.21
CA LEU A 58 3.74 7.78 6.18
C LEU A 58 2.55 8.32 6.98
N LEU A 59 2.70 8.34 8.30
CA LEU A 59 1.65 8.80 9.20
C LEU A 59 1.85 10.27 9.55
N GLY A 60 0.79 11.06 9.39
CA GLY A 60 0.69 12.41 9.96
C GLY A 60 0.34 12.37 11.44
N GLN A 61 -0.27 13.44 11.97
CA GLN A 61 -0.91 13.37 13.28
C GLN A 61 -1.93 12.23 13.30
N HIS A 62 -1.93 11.42 14.35
CA HIS A 62 -2.84 10.29 14.47
C HIS A 62 -3.04 9.84 15.91
N MET A 63 -4.15 9.15 16.14
CA MET A 63 -4.43 8.34 17.33
C MET A 63 -4.10 6.88 17.03
N ARG A 64 -3.97 6.09 18.09
CA ARG A 64 -3.64 4.67 18.00
C ARG A 64 -4.63 3.88 18.85
N PHE A 65 -5.20 2.85 18.24
CA PHE A 65 -6.13 1.95 18.88
C PHE A 65 -5.54 0.56 18.90
N VAL A 66 -5.82 -0.15 19.99
CA VAL A 66 -5.54 -1.58 20.12
C VAL A 66 -6.86 -2.25 20.46
N SER A 67 -7.24 -3.24 19.66
CA SER A 67 -8.49 -3.96 19.88
C SER A 67 -8.33 -4.93 21.03
N PRO A 68 -9.16 -4.87 22.08
CA PRO A 68 -9.14 -5.87 23.14
C PRO A 68 -9.67 -7.23 22.66
N ALA A 69 -10.39 -7.27 21.53
CA ALA A 69 -10.95 -8.50 20.98
C ALA A 69 -9.95 -9.26 20.08
N SER A 70 -9.32 -8.55 19.15
CA SER A 70 -8.41 -9.16 18.16
C SER A 70 -6.93 -8.97 18.47
N GLY A 71 -6.57 -8.00 19.32
CA GLY A 71 -5.20 -7.58 19.55
C GLY A 71 -4.61 -6.72 18.43
N VAL A 72 -5.37 -6.45 17.35
CA VAL A 72 -4.87 -5.63 16.24
C VAL A 72 -4.62 -4.20 16.71
N ASP A 73 -3.58 -3.60 16.18
CA ASP A 73 -3.12 -2.26 16.51
C ASP A 73 -3.07 -1.42 15.23
N TRP A 74 -3.77 -0.28 15.21
CA TRP A 74 -3.90 0.55 14.00
C TRP A 74 -3.89 2.05 14.31
N ALA A 75 -3.61 2.85 13.28
CA ALA A 75 -3.62 4.30 13.35
C ALA A 75 -4.92 4.87 12.76
N VAL A 76 -5.43 5.92 13.39
CA VAL A 76 -6.62 6.66 12.94
C VAL A 76 -6.32 8.16 12.98
N SER A 77 -6.79 8.92 11.99
CA SER A 77 -6.64 10.37 11.93
C SER A 77 -7.26 11.04 13.15
N PRO A 78 -6.71 12.15 13.64
CA PRO A 78 -7.34 12.93 14.70
C PRO A 78 -8.64 13.53 14.19
N ARG A 79 -9.64 13.58 15.07
CA ARG A 79 -10.87 14.34 14.80
C ARG A 79 -10.57 15.83 14.69
N GLU A 80 -9.69 16.32 15.56
CA GLU A 80 -9.34 17.74 15.64
C GLU A 80 -7.82 17.93 15.60
N TYR A 81 -7.33 18.74 14.67
CA TYR A 81 -5.90 19.03 14.57
C TYR A 81 -5.43 20.06 15.62
N GLY A 82 -4.15 19.99 16.02
CA GLY A 82 -3.52 20.93 16.97
C GLY A 82 -3.33 22.34 16.42
N GLN A 83 -3.30 23.35 17.31
CA GLN A 83 -3.09 24.76 16.93
C GLN A 83 -1.65 25.06 16.45
N GLY A 84 -0.66 24.23 16.82
CA GLY A 84 0.75 24.37 16.41
C GLY A 84 1.19 23.40 15.30
N GLY A 85 0.25 22.79 14.58
CA GLY A 85 0.55 21.82 13.52
C GLY A 85 1.07 20.48 14.05
N PRO A 86 1.73 19.64 13.23
CA PRO A 86 2.12 18.27 13.60
C PRO A 86 3.18 18.14 14.68
N ALA A 87 3.89 19.22 14.98
CA ALA A 87 4.86 19.27 16.07
C ALA A 87 4.18 19.46 17.43
N ASP A 88 2.94 19.96 17.42
CA ASP A 88 2.14 20.22 18.62
C ASP A 88 0.68 19.82 18.41
N PRO A 89 0.42 18.50 18.30
CA PRO A 89 -0.95 17.98 18.17
C PRO A 89 -1.75 18.26 19.44
N ARG A 90 -3.10 18.30 19.33
CA ARG A 90 -3.95 18.29 20.53
C ARG A 90 -3.62 17.06 21.37
N PRO A 91 -3.28 17.19 22.66
CA PRO A 91 -2.74 16.08 23.43
C PRO A 91 -3.73 14.93 23.57
N PHE A 92 -5.03 15.24 23.64
CA PHE A 92 -6.11 14.28 23.81
C PHE A 92 -7.29 14.60 22.88
N GLN A 93 -8.00 13.55 22.49
CA GLN A 93 -9.22 13.57 21.68
C GLN A 93 -10.33 12.85 22.44
N GLY A 94 -11.58 13.27 22.19
CA GLY A 94 -12.75 12.72 22.87
C GLY A 94 -12.94 13.31 24.27
N SER A 95 -14.14 13.79 24.55
CA SER A 95 -14.56 14.38 25.81
C SER A 95 -15.63 13.52 26.49
N PRO A 96 -15.91 13.70 27.80
CA PRO A 96 -16.92 12.91 28.52
C PRO A 96 -18.34 12.90 27.91
N GLY A 97 -18.65 13.79 26.96
CA GLY A 97 -19.91 13.79 26.18
C GLY A 97 -19.76 13.49 24.69
N SER A 98 -18.54 13.25 24.19
CA SER A 98 -18.28 12.92 22.79
C SER A 98 -17.05 12.02 22.70
N PRO A 99 -17.22 10.69 22.82
CA PRO A 99 -16.12 9.74 22.68
C PRO A 99 -15.53 9.78 21.27
N VAL A 100 -14.35 9.17 21.14
CA VAL A 100 -13.77 8.79 19.87
C VAL A 100 -14.18 7.36 19.57
N ASP A 101 -14.92 7.16 18.48
CA ASP A 101 -15.31 5.85 17.99
C ASP A 101 -14.37 5.43 16.85
N ALA A 102 -13.70 4.30 17.03
CA ALA A 102 -12.86 3.69 16.00
C ALA A 102 -13.35 2.26 15.72
N VAL A 103 -13.27 1.84 14.46
CA VAL A 103 -13.70 0.51 14.03
C VAL A 103 -12.47 -0.37 13.86
N ASP A 104 -12.40 -1.47 14.60
CA ASP A 104 -11.37 -2.48 14.42
C ASP A 104 -11.37 -2.94 12.95
N PRO A 105 -10.29 -2.74 12.18
CA PRO A 105 -10.28 -3.05 10.75
C PRO A 105 -10.40 -4.55 10.45
N MET A 106 -10.04 -5.42 11.41
CA MET A 106 -10.11 -6.87 11.24
C MET A 106 -11.48 -7.41 11.62
N THR A 107 -12.04 -6.95 12.75
CA THR A 107 -13.29 -7.51 13.29
C THR A 107 -14.53 -6.69 12.97
N GLY A 108 -14.37 -5.42 12.59
CA GLY A 108 -15.43 -4.42 12.47
C GLY A 108 -16.10 -4.05 13.78
N TYR A 109 -15.53 -4.46 14.92
CA TYR A 109 -16.02 -4.09 16.23
C TYR A 109 -15.69 -2.61 16.52
N THR A 110 -16.70 -1.84 16.93
CA THR A 110 -16.53 -0.44 17.30
C THR A 110 -16.00 -0.32 18.73
N ILE A 111 -14.94 0.47 18.89
CA ILE A 111 -14.33 0.81 20.18
C ILE A 111 -14.57 2.30 20.43
N SER A 112 -15.26 2.59 21.53
CA SER A 112 -15.47 3.96 22.03
C SER A 112 -14.48 4.26 23.16
N GLN A 113 -13.65 5.29 23.01
CA GLN A 113 -12.70 5.73 24.03
C GLN A 113 -12.74 7.24 24.27
N TYR A 114 -12.43 7.66 25.49
CA TYR A 114 -12.31 9.05 25.90
C TYR A 114 -10.85 9.39 26.18
N GLY A 115 -10.44 10.65 25.97
CA GLY A 115 -9.07 11.07 26.26
C GLY A 115 -8.03 10.27 25.46
N VAL A 116 -8.34 9.94 24.21
CA VAL A 116 -7.42 9.21 23.33
C VAL A 116 -6.27 10.13 22.97
N ARG A 117 -5.03 9.66 23.19
CA ARG A 117 -3.84 10.49 22.94
C ARG A 117 -3.59 10.65 21.45
N THR A 118 -3.27 11.88 21.03
CA THR A 118 -2.78 12.14 19.67
C THR A 118 -1.26 12.10 19.66
N ARG A 119 -0.69 11.42 18.66
CA ARG A 119 0.74 11.46 18.35
C ARG A 119 1.02 12.50 17.27
N GLY A 120 2.25 13.02 17.24
CA GLY A 120 2.71 13.84 16.11
C GLY A 120 2.86 13.01 14.84
N GLY A 121 3.40 13.59 13.78
CA GLY A 121 3.73 12.84 12.57
C GLY A 121 5.06 12.09 12.63
N ASP A 122 5.25 11.20 11.66
CA ASP A 122 6.52 10.56 11.37
C ASP A 122 7.61 11.61 11.06
N ARG A 123 8.84 11.32 11.47
CA ARG A 123 10.03 12.10 11.05
C ARG A 123 10.87 11.27 10.11
N ILE A 124 11.17 11.87 8.97
CA ILE A 124 11.78 11.18 7.85
C ILE A 124 13.12 11.82 7.47
N PHE A 125 14.00 10.99 6.92
CA PHE A 125 15.16 11.45 6.17
C PHE A 125 14.85 11.45 4.67
N VAL A 126 15.27 12.54 4.04
CA VAL A 126 15.14 12.81 2.62
C VAL A 126 16.53 12.95 2.05
N MET A 127 16.87 12.12 1.07
CA MET A 127 18.09 12.25 0.29
C MET A 127 17.87 13.32 -0.77
N LYS A 128 18.57 14.45 -0.67
CA LYS A 128 18.41 15.58 -1.59
C LYS A 128 18.75 15.18 -3.00
N TYR A 129 17.88 15.51 -3.95
CA TYR A 129 18.19 15.29 -5.35
C TYR A 129 19.38 16.17 -5.75
N LEU A 130 20.52 15.53 -5.91
CA LEU A 130 21.63 16.09 -6.66
C LEU A 130 21.31 15.74 -8.12
N THR A 131 20.67 16.65 -8.83
CA THR A 131 20.13 16.44 -10.19
C THR A 131 21.17 15.92 -11.20
N SER A 132 22.47 16.09 -10.91
CA SER A 132 23.57 15.54 -11.70
C SER A 132 24.04 14.14 -11.28
N VAL A 133 23.48 13.56 -10.22
CA VAL A 133 23.92 12.29 -9.61
C VAL A 133 22.88 11.19 -9.77
N TYR A 134 21.60 11.48 -9.50
CA TYR A 134 20.51 10.52 -9.72
C TYR A 134 19.17 11.21 -9.94
N ASP A 135 18.39 10.70 -10.89
CA ASP A 135 17.04 11.18 -11.18
C ASP A 135 15.97 10.49 -10.32
N PRO A 136 14.84 11.18 -10.07
CA PRO A 136 13.66 10.56 -9.47
C PRO A 136 13.17 9.38 -10.29
N LYS A 137 12.81 8.29 -9.61
CA LYS A 137 12.22 7.10 -10.25
C LYS A 137 10.72 7.05 -9.97
N ARG A 138 9.96 6.43 -10.88
CA ARG A 138 8.55 6.15 -10.62
C ARG A 138 8.40 5.36 -9.33
N TYR A 139 7.36 5.69 -8.58
CA TYR A 139 7.03 5.23 -7.23
C TYR A 139 7.95 5.70 -6.11
N ASP A 140 8.98 6.50 -6.39
CA ASP A 140 9.70 7.17 -5.29
C ASP A 140 8.75 8.07 -4.51
N VAL A 141 8.87 8.04 -3.18
CA VAL A 141 8.22 9.02 -2.32
C VAL A 141 9.11 10.26 -2.28
N VAL A 142 8.62 11.38 -2.80
CA VAL A 142 9.40 12.59 -3.03
C VAL A 142 8.89 13.76 -2.20
N VAL A 143 9.83 14.57 -1.71
CA VAL A 143 9.56 15.87 -1.08
C VAL A 143 9.87 16.97 -2.06
N PHE A 144 8.99 17.97 -2.13
CA PHE A 144 9.06 19.07 -3.08
C PHE A 144 8.34 20.31 -2.53
N LYS A 145 8.59 21.47 -3.15
CA LYS A 145 7.89 22.73 -2.88
C LYS A 145 6.51 22.70 -3.55
N ASN A 146 5.45 22.98 -2.80
CA ASN A 146 4.09 22.98 -3.33
C ASN A 146 3.94 24.06 -4.42
N PRO A 147 3.55 23.71 -5.66
CA PRO A 147 3.40 24.68 -6.74
C PRO A 147 2.39 25.80 -6.47
N ASN A 148 1.34 25.54 -5.67
CA ASN A 148 0.34 26.56 -5.32
C ASN A 148 0.75 27.43 -4.11
N ASP A 149 1.73 26.99 -3.32
CA ASP A 149 2.27 27.74 -2.18
C ASP A 149 3.70 27.25 -1.89
N PRO A 150 4.74 27.82 -2.54
CA PRO A 150 6.12 27.34 -2.42
C PRO A 150 6.73 27.56 -1.04
N ALA A 151 6.05 28.27 -0.12
CA ALA A 151 6.47 28.32 1.28
C ALA A 151 6.27 26.96 1.99
N GLN A 152 5.40 26.10 1.46
CA GLN A 152 5.09 24.78 1.99
C GLN A 152 5.81 23.67 1.23
N ASN A 153 6.33 22.68 1.96
CA ASN A 153 6.86 21.45 1.39
C ASN A 153 5.79 20.36 1.42
N TYR A 154 5.58 19.69 0.30
CA TYR A 154 4.69 18.54 0.17
C TYR A 154 5.50 17.26 0.01
N ILE A 155 4.89 16.14 0.38
CA ILE A 155 5.41 14.80 0.17
C ILE A 155 4.35 13.95 -0.50
N LYS A 156 4.71 13.29 -1.60
CA LYS A 156 3.81 12.49 -2.44
C LYS A 156 4.58 11.35 -3.10
N ARG A 157 3.87 10.35 -3.63
CA ARG A 157 4.44 9.32 -4.49
C ARG A 157 4.51 9.81 -5.93
N LEU A 158 5.65 9.61 -6.57
CA LEU A 158 5.89 10.00 -7.95
C LEU A 158 5.25 8.98 -8.90
N LEU A 159 4.22 9.40 -9.65
CA LEU A 159 3.47 8.52 -10.53
C LEU A 159 3.74 8.77 -12.01
N GLY A 160 4.12 9.98 -12.40
CA GLY A 160 4.45 10.35 -13.78
C GLY A 160 5.85 10.94 -13.90
N LEU A 161 6.58 10.50 -14.92
CA LEU A 161 7.94 10.95 -15.23
C LEU A 161 7.93 11.92 -16.44
N PRO A 162 9.05 12.64 -16.67
CA PRO A 162 9.17 13.51 -17.83
C PRO A 162 8.90 12.83 -19.17
N ASN A 163 8.32 13.59 -20.10
CA ASN A 163 7.96 13.16 -21.45
C ASN A 163 6.91 12.04 -21.50
N GLU A 164 6.01 11.98 -20.52
CA GLU A 164 4.94 10.99 -20.46
C GLU A 164 3.54 11.62 -20.49
N GLN A 165 2.57 10.87 -21.00
CA GLN A 165 1.17 11.05 -20.69
C GLN A 165 0.76 10.04 -19.61
N ILE A 166 -0.08 10.48 -18.68
CA ILE A 166 -0.52 9.67 -17.53
C ILE A 166 -2.05 9.61 -17.49
N ALA A 167 -2.58 8.42 -17.27
CA ALA A 167 -4.00 8.18 -17.01
C ALA A 167 -4.17 7.38 -15.71
N LEU A 168 -5.23 7.68 -14.97
CA LEU A 168 -5.63 6.98 -13.76
C LEU A 168 -7.00 6.37 -14.01
N ILE A 169 -7.07 5.04 -13.97
CA ILE A 169 -8.27 4.30 -14.34
C ILE A 169 -8.44 3.19 -13.33
N ASP A 170 -9.54 3.24 -12.56
CA ASP A 170 -9.89 2.20 -11.61
C ASP A 170 -8.76 1.89 -10.59
N GLY A 171 -8.09 2.95 -10.13
CA GLY A 171 -6.98 2.86 -9.19
C GLY A 171 -5.62 2.66 -9.82
N ASP A 172 -5.55 2.11 -11.04
CA ASP A 172 -4.31 1.81 -11.74
C ASP A 172 -3.76 3.03 -12.49
N ILE A 173 -2.45 3.04 -12.67
CA ILE A 173 -1.75 4.09 -13.40
C ILE A 173 -1.37 3.56 -14.77
N PHE A 174 -1.75 4.28 -15.82
CA PHE A 174 -1.30 4.02 -17.18
C PHE A 174 -0.35 5.13 -17.60
N ARG A 175 0.68 4.76 -18.36
CA ARG A 175 1.64 5.68 -18.95
C ARG A 175 1.81 5.42 -20.43
N ARG A 176 2.23 6.46 -21.14
CA ARG A 176 2.59 6.43 -22.55
C ARG A 176 3.67 7.49 -22.79
N ASP A 177 4.59 7.23 -23.70
CA ASP A 177 5.55 8.26 -24.13
C ASP A 177 4.79 9.37 -24.87
N TRP A 178 4.94 10.61 -24.42
CA TRP A 178 4.29 11.76 -25.04
C TRP A 178 5.03 12.16 -26.32
N LYS A 179 4.28 12.43 -27.40
CA LYS A 179 4.83 12.95 -28.65
C LYS A 179 4.38 14.40 -28.85
N PRO A 180 5.30 15.33 -29.20
CA PRO A 180 4.93 16.70 -29.53
C PRO A 180 3.86 16.76 -30.64
N GLY A 181 2.86 17.63 -30.47
CA GLY A 181 1.71 17.75 -31.37
C GLY A 181 0.46 16.96 -30.93
N GLU A 182 0.57 16.11 -29.91
CA GLU A 182 -0.56 15.34 -29.37
C GLU A 182 -1.32 16.07 -28.23
N GLU A 183 -0.94 17.31 -27.90
CA GLU A 183 -1.51 18.09 -26.79
C GLU A 183 -2.98 18.47 -27.04
N SER A 184 -3.37 18.54 -28.31
CA SER A 184 -4.72 18.91 -28.76
C SER A 184 -5.60 17.70 -29.08
N VAL A 185 -5.12 16.47 -28.85
CA VAL A 185 -5.93 15.27 -29.08
C VAL A 185 -7.08 15.25 -28.08
N ALA A 186 -8.32 15.22 -28.59
CA ALA A 186 -9.52 15.28 -27.76
C ALA A 186 -9.66 14.08 -26.79
N ASN A 187 -9.22 12.90 -27.22
CA ASN A 187 -9.23 11.67 -26.42
C ASN A 187 -7.85 10.97 -26.47
N PRO A 188 -6.89 11.37 -25.63
CA PRO A 188 -5.57 10.75 -25.58
C PRO A 188 -5.60 9.27 -25.15
N TRP A 189 -6.64 8.82 -24.45
CA TRP A 189 -6.77 7.43 -24.00
C TRP A 189 -7.05 6.45 -25.13
N ALA A 190 -7.47 6.95 -26.30
CA ALA A 190 -7.64 6.15 -27.52
C ALA A 190 -6.35 5.96 -28.32
N LEU A 191 -5.26 6.65 -27.95
CA LEU A 191 -3.98 6.55 -28.67
C LEU A 191 -3.24 5.26 -28.33
N ASP A 192 -2.40 4.78 -29.26
CA ASP A 192 -1.59 3.58 -29.04
C ASP A 192 -0.38 3.84 -28.14
N GLY A 193 0.09 2.79 -27.44
CA GLY A 193 1.33 2.84 -26.65
C GLY A 193 1.12 3.03 -25.15
N TRP A 194 -0.12 3.07 -24.68
CA TRP A 194 -0.41 2.96 -23.25
C TRP A 194 0.04 1.61 -22.69
N ARG A 195 0.63 1.66 -21.50
CA ARG A 195 0.98 0.50 -20.68
C ARG A 195 0.65 0.83 -19.24
N VAL A 196 0.22 -0.17 -18.47
CA VAL A 196 0.12 -0.01 -17.02
C VAL A 196 1.52 0.26 -16.45
N ALA A 197 1.61 1.23 -15.55
CA ALA A 197 2.77 1.40 -14.72
C ALA A 197 2.59 0.45 -13.52
N ARG A 198 3.44 -0.58 -13.45
CA ARG A 198 3.42 -1.57 -12.37
C ARG A 198 4.30 -1.13 -11.22
N LYS A 199 3.81 -1.28 -9.99
CA LYS A 199 4.62 -1.04 -8.79
C LYS A 199 5.78 -2.04 -8.73
N PRO A 200 7.02 -1.58 -8.45
CA PRO A 200 8.10 -2.47 -8.07
C PRO A 200 7.69 -3.29 -6.84
N GLU A 201 8.12 -4.54 -6.77
CA GLU A 201 7.70 -5.49 -5.71
C GLU A 201 7.84 -4.93 -4.29
N ARG A 202 8.95 -4.23 -3.98
CA ARG A 202 9.15 -3.62 -2.65
C ARG A 202 8.15 -2.51 -2.34
N ALA A 203 7.78 -1.71 -3.33
CA ALA A 203 6.74 -0.70 -3.17
C ALA A 203 5.39 -1.40 -2.95
N GLN A 204 5.06 -2.40 -3.76
CA GLN A 204 3.82 -3.18 -3.62
C GLN A 204 3.69 -3.83 -2.23
N LEU A 205 4.76 -4.46 -1.74
CA LEU A 205 4.80 -5.05 -0.40
C LEU A 205 4.53 -4.03 0.71
N ALA A 206 5.01 -2.80 0.55
CA ALA A 206 4.83 -1.73 1.53
C ALA A 206 3.43 -1.10 1.47
N THR A 207 2.70 -1.26 0.37
CA THR A 207 1.43 -0.57 0.13
C THR A 207 0.19 -1.45 0.25
N TRP A 208 0.33 -2.77 0.41
CA TRP A 208 -0.80 -3.67 0.71
C TRP A 208 -1.59 -3.19 1.93
N GLN A 209 -2.91 -3.05 1.76
CA GLN A 209 -3.85 -2.72 2.82
C GLN A 209 -4.59 -3.99 3.27
N PRO A 210 -4.40 -4.46 4.51
CA PRO A 210 -5.10 -5.64 4.98
C PRO A 210 -6.60 -5.34 5.11
N LEU A 211 -7.43 -6.26 4.59
CA LEU A 211 -8.88 -6.27 4.81
C LEU A 211 -9.24 -7.21 5.95
N PHE A 212 -8.55 -8.34 6.05
CA PHE A 212 -8.70 -9.30 7.14
C PHE A 212 -7.51 -10.26 7.18
N ASP A 213 -7.17 -10.74 8.37
CA ASP A 213 -6.24 -11.84 8.59
C ASP A 213 -6.76 -12.68 9.77
N SER A 214 -6.89 -14.00 9.54
CA SER A 214 -7.42 -14.95 10.52
C SER A 214 -6.61 -15.02 11.81
N GLU A 215 -5.36 -14.56 11.83
CA GLU A 215 -4.59 -14.45 13.08
C GLU A 215 -5.19 -13.45 14.08
N TYR A 216 -5.99 -12.50 13.59
CA TYR A 216 -6.71 -11.52 14.39
C TYR A 216 -8.16 -11.93 14.70
N SER A 217 -8.57 -13.16 14.36
CA SER A 217 -9.85 -13.69 14.81
C SER A 217 -9.88 -13.77 16.34
N PRO A 218 -10.92 -13.19 17.00
CA PRO A 218 -11.08 -13.28 18.44
C PRO A 218 -11.36 -14.74 18.84
N LEU A 219 -10.77 -15.17 19.96
CA LEU A 219 -10.98 -16.53 20.49
C LEU A 219 -12.37 -16.72 21.12
N SER A 220 -12.97 -15.63 21.61
CA SER A 220 -14.36 -15.56 22.03
C SER A 220 -15.08 -14.58 21.14
N GLU A 221 -16.10 -15.06 20.42
CA GLU A 221 -16.87 -14.24 19.47
C GLU A 221 -18.17 -13.73 20.07
N GLU A 222 -18.46 -14.16 21.29
CA GLU A 222 -19.52 -13.63 22.11
C GLU A 222 -18.97 -12.60 23.08
N ARG A 223 -19.69 -11.48 23.16
CA ARG A 223 -19.48 -10.44 24.17
C ARG A 223 -20.85 -9.95 24.61
N ASP A 224 -21.06 -9.87 25.91
CA ASP A 224 -22.34 -9.47 26.51
C ASP A 224 -23.54 -10.31 26.01
N GLY A 225 -23.31 -11.62 25.79
CA GLY A 225 -24.32 -12.58 25.32
C GLY A 225 -24.72 -12.41 23.85
N ARG A 226 -23.93 -11.68 23.04
CA ARG A 226 -24.18 -11.47 21.61
C ARG A 226 -22.94 -11.81 20.79
N THR A 227 -23.14 -12.47 19.66
CA THR A 227 -22.09 -12.65 18.65
C THR A 227 -21.74 -11.28 18.06
N PHE A 228 -20.50 -10.83 18.25
CA PHE A 228 -20.02 -9.55 17.72
C PHE A 228 -19.12 -9.72 16.50
N PHE A 229 -18.57 -10.91 16.29
CA PHE A 229 -17.67 -11.22 15.18
C PHE A 229 -18.11 -12.47 14.44
N VAL A 230 -18.08 -12.41 13.12
CA VAL A 230 -18.25 -13.55 12.22
C VAL A 230 -17.18 -13.43 11.16
N SER A 231 -16.50 -14.54 10.86
CA SER A 231 -15.45 -14.54 9.83
C SER A 231 -15.99 -14.05 8.47
N PRO A 232 -15.23 -13.20 7.75
CA PRO A 232 -15.56 -12.84 6.37
C PRO A 232 -15.32 -13.98 5.39
N TRP A 233 -14.50 -14.97 5.77
CA TRP A 233 -14.33 -16.21 5.02
C TRP A 233 -15.43 -17.20 5.38
N VAL A 234 -16.06 -17.77 4.36
CA VAL A 234 -17.19 -18.70 4.49
C VAL A 234 -16.93 -19.97 3.71
N GLY A 235 -17.00 -21.12 4.38
CA GLY A 235 -16.93 -22.42 3.73
C GLY A 235 -18.26 -22.78 3.05
N VAL A 236 -18.22 -23.51 1.93
CA VAL A 236 -19.46 -24.04 1.33
C VAL A 236 -20.18 -24.98 2.29
N GLY A 237 -21.48 -24.79 2.45
CA GLY A 237 -22.32 -25.51 3.42
C GLY A 237 -22.12 -25.07 4.88
N GLN A 238 -21.34 -24.00 5.14
CA GLN A 238 -21.13 -23.52 6.51
C GLN A 238 -22.44 -23.02 7.13
N GLY A 239 -22.71 -23.48 8.36
CA GLY A 239 -23.93 -23.17 9.10
C GLY A 239 -25.05 -24.21 8.91
N GLU A 240 -24.88 -25.14 7.98
CA GLU A 240 -25.77 -26.29 7.81
C GLU A 240 -25.42 -27.41 8.80
N THR A 241 -26.45 -28.15 9.24
CA THR A 241 -26.27 -29.32 10.10
C THR A 241 -25.37 -30.35 9.42
N GLY A 242 -24.22 -30.67 10.03
CA GLY A 242 -23.26 -31.62 9.46
C GLY A 242 -22.20 -31.00 8.54
N SER A 243 -22.09 -29.67 8.47
CA SER A 243 -20.98 -28.98 7.79
C SER A 243 -19.62 -29.53 8.23
N ALA A 244 -18.78 -29.85 7.25
CA ALA A 244 -17.39 -30.27 7.47
C ALA A 244 -16.44 -29.09 7.74
N TRP A 245 -16.90 -27.85 7.57
CA TRP A 245 -16.12 -26.64 7.84
C TRP A 245 -16.23 -26.19 9.30
N GLN A 246 -15.07 -25.92 9.90
CA GLN A 246 -14.92 -25.34 11.24
C GLN A 246 -14.08 -24.05 11.12
N ILE A 247 -14.77 -22.91 11.09
CA ILE A 247 -14.18 -21.58 10.84
C ILE A 247 -14.43 -20.66 12.03
N GLN A 248 -15.68 -20.59 12.47
CA GLN A 248 -16.15 -19.71 13.53
C GLN A 248 -15.47 -20.10 14.87
N GLY A 249 -14.99 -19.10 15.60
CA GLY A 249 -14.32 -19.19 16.90
C GLY A 249 -12.84 -19.56 16.81
N ARG A 250 -12.24 -19.46 15.62
CA ARG A 250 -10.91 -20.02 15.34
C ARG A 250 -10.06 -19.09 14.49
N LYS A 251 -8.75 -19.14 14.74
CA LYS A 251 -7.72 -18.54 13.86
C LYS A 251 -7.33 -19.47 12.72
N ASN A 252 -7.32 -20.77 12.98
CA ASN A 252 -7.06 -21.81 11.99
C ASN A 252 -8.38 -22.44 11.55
N TYR A 253 -8.62 -22.43 10.25
CA TYR A 253 -9.83 -23.01 9.67
C TYR A 253 -9.59 -24.47 9.35
N ARG A 254 -10.56 -25.33 9.66
CA ARG A 254 -10.46 -26.76 9.42
C ARG A 254 -11.57 -27.22 8.50
N TYR A 255 -11.20 -28.03 7.51
CA TYR A 255 -12.14 -28.84 6.75
C TYR A 255 -11.89 -30.32 7.08
N THR A 256 -12.94 -31.06 7.44
CA THR A 256 -12.86 -32.48 7.82
C THR A 256 -13.52 -33.43 6.81
N GLY A 257 -13.99 -32.91 5.67
CA GLY A 257 -14.65 -33.71 4.65
C GLY A 257 -13.66 -34.36 3.69
N ALA A 258 -14.19 -35.14 2.75
CA ALA A 258 -13.41 -35.84 1.73
C ALA A 258 -13.70 -35.38 0.29
N GLY A 259 -14.72 -34.54 0.09
CA GLY A 259 -15.15 -34.07 -1.22
C GLY A 259 -14.60 -32.69 -1.57
N ALA A 260 -14.80 -32.29 -2.83
CA ALA A 260 -14.49 -30.95 -3.29
C ALA A 260 -15.22 -29.88 -2.46
N THR A 261 -14.53 -28.81 -2.14
CA THR A 261 -15.08 -27.71 -1.35
C THR A 261 -14.41 -26.39 -1.71
N ARG A 262 -14.92 -25.27 -1.17
CA ARG A 262 -14.24 -23.99 -1.26
C ARG A 262 -14.44 -23.14 -0.01
N LEU A 263 -13.46 -22.27 0.24
CA LEU A 263 -13.53 -21.15 1.18
C LEU A 263 -13.71 -19.86 0.37
N GLU A 264 -14.82 -19.15 0.56
CA GLU A 264 -15.19 -17.96 -0.23
C GLU A 264 -15.23 -16.71 0.65
N TRP A 265 -14.76 -15.60 0.10
CA TRP A 265 -14.88 -14.29 0.73
C TRP A 265 -16.32 -13.75 0.60
N ASN A 266 -16.92 -13.34 1.72
CA ASN A 266 -18.28 -12.81 1.74
C ASN A 266 -18.31 -11.28 1.62
N ASN A 267 -18.49 -10.80 0.39
CA ASN A 267 -18.62 -9.36 0.09
C ASN A 267 -19.82 -8.67 0.76
N GLN A 268 -20.89 -9.39 1.09
CA GLN A 268 -22.03 -8.81 1.80
C GLN A 268 -21.67 -8.47 3.25
N ARG A 269 -20.74 -9.22 3.85
CA ARG A 269 -20.23 -8.95 5.21
C ARG A 269 -19.09 -7.93 5.21
N ARG A 270 -18.17 -8.08 4.26
CA ARG A 270 -16.98 -7.23 4.11
C ARG A 270 -16.72 -6.96 2.63
N PRO A 271 -17.23 -5.86 2.07
CA PRO A 271 -16.94 -5.51 0.68
C PRO A 271 -15.45 -5.18 0.52
N ILE A 272 -14.89 -5.47 -0.65
CA ILE A 272 -13.49 -5.21 -0.97
C ILE A 272 -13.41 -3.80 -1.56
N THR A 273 -13.16 -2.81 -0.72
CA THR A 273 -13.12 -1.40 -1.11
C THR A 273 -11.82 -0.72 -0.74
N ASP A 274 -11.65 0.49 -1.25
CA ASP A 274 -10.51 1.36 -0.97
C ASP A 274 -10.60 2.08 0.38
N SER A 275 -11.36 1.53 1.34
CA SER A 275 -11.47 2.08 2.69
C SER A 275 -10.12 2.13 3.40
N TYR A 276 -9.85 3.23 4.11
CA TYR A 276 -8.64 3.43 4.91
C TYR A 276 -9.01 3.41 6.40
N ALA A 277 -8.39 2.51 7.17
CA ALA A 277 -8.51 2.51 8.63
C ALA A 277 -8.08 3.87 9.24
N TYR A 278 -7.13 4.54 8.58
CA TYR A 278 -6.67 5.87 8.95
C TYR A 278 -7.78 6.93 8.88
N ASN A 279 -8.76 6.81 7.98
CA ASN A 279 -9.76 7.84 7.71
C ASN A 279 -11.12 7.58 8.40
N GLN A 280 -11.21 6.59 9.28
CA GLN A 280 -12.48 6.18 9.91
C GLN A 280 -13.17 7.29 10.71
N ILE A 281 -12.41 8.32 11.12
CA ILE A 281 -12.93 9.48 11.84
C ILE A 281 -12.69 10.71 10.95
N PRO A 282 -13.59 10.96 9.97
CA PRO A 282 -13.39 12.06 9.03
C PRO A 282 -13.42 13.38 9.81
N PRO A 283 -12.41 14.27 9.64
CA PRO A 283 -12.38 15.58 10.30
C PRO A 283 -13.60 16.47 9.98
N ARG A 284 -14.35 16.15 8.91
CA ARG A 284 -15.50 16.92 8.40
C ARG A 284 -16.84 16.16 8.35
N GLY A 285 -16.95 15.01 9.02
CA GLY A 285 -18.24 14.42 9.38
C GLY A 285 -19.01 13.63 8.31
N MET A 286 -18.48 13.45 7.10
CA MET A 286 -19.02 12.47 6.14
C MET A 286 -17.93 11.50 5.71
N LEU A 287 -18.26 10.21 5.73
CA LEU A 287 -17.43 9.18 5.12
C LEU A 287 -17.50 9.35 3.60
N SER A 288 -16.33 9.37 2.94
CA SER A 288 -16.25 9.41 1.48
C SER A 288 -16.85 8.13 0.89
N SER A 289 -17.35 8.22 -0.34
CA SER A 289 -17.61 7.06 -1.22
C SER A 289 -16.45 6.05 -1.17
N GLN A 290 -16.78 4.78 -1.34
CA GLN A 290 -15.83 3.66 -1.27
C GLN A 290 -15.89 2.89 -2.58
N PHE A 291 -14.78 2.91 -3.32
CA PHE A 291 -14.69 2.27 -4.61
C PHE A 291 -14.32 0.79 -4.44
N PRO A 292 -14.93 -0.13 -5.19
CA PRO A 292 -14.47 -1.51 -5.27
C PRO A 292 -13.00 -1.58 -5.74
N VAL A 293 -12.21 -2.49 -5.18
CA VAL A 293 -10.78 -2.65 -5.55
C VAL A 293 -10.53 -4.07 -6.03
N GLY A 294 -10.38 -4.25 -7.35
CA GLY A 294 -10.12 -5.56 -7.96
C GLY A 294 -8.68 -6.08 -7.78
N ASP A 295 -7.79 -5.23 -7.30
CA ASP A 295 -6.38 -5.51 -7.10
C ASP A 295 -6.13 -5.99 -5.68
N VAL A 296 -5.92 -7.29 -5.55
CA VAL A 296 -5.96 -8.01 -4.27
C VAL A 296 -4.84 -9.03 -4.14
N ARG A 297 -4.51 -9.33 -2.90
CA ARG A 297 -3.61 -10.40 -2.49
C ARG A 297 -4.36 -11.37 -1.59
N VAL A 298 -4.39 -12.64 -1.98
CA VAL A 298 -4.92 -13.75 -1.21
C VAL A 298 -3.76 -14.52 -0.60
N SER A 299 -3.78 -14.71 0.71
CA SER A 299 -2.69 -15.39 1.44
C SER A 299 -3.28 -16.48 2.33
N THR A 300 -2.68 -17.67 2.36
CA THR A 300 -3.05 -18.72 3.31
C THR A 300 -1.91 -19.73 3.50
N GLY A 301 -1.74 -20.21 4.72
CA GLY A 301 -0.88 -21.36 5.03
C GLY A 301 -1.69 -22.65 5.00
N ILE A 302 -1.35 -23.56 4.10
CA ILE A 302 -2.12 -24.79 3.83
C ILE A 302 -1.40 -25.99 4.44
N ARG A 303 -2.09 -26.77 5.28
CA ARG A 303 -1.61 -28.05 5.83
C ARG A 303 -2.55 -29.20 5.44
N PRO A 304 -2.19 -30.00 4.42
CA PRO A 304 -2.95 -31.18 4.05
C PRO A 304 -2.82 -32.31 5.09
N ASP A 305 -3.90 -33.05 5.35
CA ASP A 305 -3.84 -34.26 6.20
C ASP A 305 -3.36 -35.51 5.43
N ALA A 306 -3.49 -35.50 4.10
CA ALA A 306 -3.07 -36.57 3.19
C ALA A 306 -2.43 -35.99 1.92
N ALA A 307 -1.73 -36.84 1.16
CA ALA A 307 -1.19 -36.47 -0.13
C ALA A 307 -2.31 -36.31 -1.17
N GLY A 308 -2.09 -35.47 -2.18
CA GLY A 308 -3.00 -35.33 -3.33
C GLY A 308 -4.03 -34.21 -3.22
N LEU A 309 -4.03 -33.40 -2.16
CA LEU A 309 -4.93 -32.24 -2.04
C LEU A 309 -4.67 -31.25 -3.20
N GLY A 310 -5.60 -31.11 -4.14
CA GLY A 310 -5.63 -30.04 -5.14
C GLY A 310 -6.05 -28.72 -4.52
N VAL A 311 -5.41 -27.63 -4.94
CA VAL A 311 -5.71 -26.27 -4.47
C VAL A 311 -5.76 -25.32 -5.67
N SER A 312 -6.78 -24.48 -5.73
CA SER A 312 -6.84 -23.37 -6.69
C SER A 312 -7.24 -22.08 -5.98
N LEU A 313 -6.37 -21.07 -6.01
CA LEU A 313 -6.71 -19.73 -5.55
C LEU A 313 -7.35 -18.97 -6.71
N VAL A 314 -8.56 -18.45 -6.50
CA VAL A 314 -9.38 -17.87 -7.57
C VAL A 314 -9.75 -16.43 -7.23
N ILE A 315 -9.52 -15.55 -8.19
CA ILE A 315 -9.86 -14.12 -8.12
C ILE A 315 -10.68 -13.81 -9.37
N VAL A 316 -11.90 -13.33 -9.19
CA VAL A 316 -12.72 -12.78 -10.27
C VAL A 316 -12.77 -11.27 -10.10
N SER A 317 -12.22 -10.55 -11.05
CA SER A 317 -12.28 -9.09 -11.10
C SER A 317 -12.25 -8.64 -12.56
N HIS A 318 -12.69 -7.42 -12.84
CA HIS A 318 -12.60 -6.85 -14.19
C HIS A 318 -13.22 -7.73 -15.30
N LYS A 319 -14.36 -8.39 -15.03
CA LYS A 319 -15.00 -9.37 -15.93
C LYS A 319 -14.11 -10.56 -16.35
N HIS A 320 -13.09 -10.88 -15.57
CA HIS A 320 -12.19 -12.01 -15.80
C HIS A 320 -12.05 -12.86 -14.55
N GLU A 321 -11.75 -14.13 -14.75
CA GLU A 321 -11.41 -15.09 -13.71
C GLU A 321 -9.94 -15.45 -13.86
N PHE A 322 -9.20 -15.30 -12.76
CA PHE A 322 -7.77 -15.60 -12.65
C PHE A 322 -7.59 -16.72 -11.64
N ARG A 323 -6.81 -17.73 -11.98
CA ARG A 323 -6.52 -18.86 -11.09
C ARG A 323 -5.02 -19.05 -10.92
N ALA A 324 -4.61 -19.41 -9.71
CA ALA A 324 -3.35 -20.06 -9.44
C ALA A 324 -3.62 -21.48 -8.95
N GLU A 325 -3.18 -22.48 -9.72
CA GLU A 325 -3.60 -23.87 -9.57
C GLU A 325 -2.42 -24.76 -9.15
N PHE A 326 -2.66 -25.68 -8.22
CA PHE A 326 -1.72 -26.67 -7.71
C PHE A 326 -2.19 -28.07 -8.14
N LEU A 327 -1.98 -28.40 -9.42
CA LEU A 327 -2.50 -29.63 -10.02
C LEU A 327 -1.62 -30.83 -9.65
N PRO A 328 -2.18 -31.92 -9.07
CA PRO A 328 -1.41 -33.12 -8.76
C PRO A 328 -0.99 -33.86 -10.04
N THR A 329 0.28 -34.24 -10.17
CA THR A 329 0.81 -34.98 -11.34
C THR A 329 1.25 -36.41 -11.03
N GLY A 330 1.14 -36.85 -9.78
CA GLY A 330 1.64 -38.14 -9.28
C GLY A 330 2.96 -38.00 -8.52
N GLU A 331 3.36 -39.03 -7.75
CA GLU A 331 4.65 -39.08 -7.02
C GLU A 331 4.93 -37.89 -6.07
N GLY A 332 3.88 -37.27 -5.51
CA GLY A 332 4.01 -36.10 -4.64
C GLY A 332 4.41 -34.80 -5.35
N ARG A 333 4.50 -34.82 -6.70
CA ARG A 333 4.80 -33.66 -7.53
C ARG A 333 3.54 -33.01 -8.06
N ARG A 334 3.69 -31.74 -8.46
CA ARG A 334 2.60 -30.89 -8.94
C ARG A 334 3.03 -30.04 -10.13
N THR A 335 2.05 -29.70 -10.94
CA THR A 335 2.15 -28.61 -11.91
C THR A 335 1.47 -27.39 -11.29
N LEU A 336 2.21 -26.29 -11.25
CA LEU A 336 1.69 -24.98 -10.92
C LEU A 336 1.31 -24.27 -12.21
N ALA A 337 0.16 -23.60 -12.23
CA ALA A 337 -0.26 -22.78 -13.37
C ALA A 337 -0.94 -21.49 -12.92
N ILE A 338 -0.71 -20.41 -13.66
CA ILE A 338 -1.55 -19.21 -13.63
C ILE A 338 -2.38 -19.21 -14.90
N THR A 339 -3.70 -19.22 -14.76
CA THR A 339 -4.65 -19.26 -15.87
C THR A 339 -5.64 -18.10 -15.79
N MET A 340 -6.13 -17.66 -16.95
CA MET A 340 -7.07 -16.55 -17.09
C MET A 340 -8.15 -16.87 -18.11
N ARG A 341 -9.38 -16.42 -17.86
CA ARG A 341 -10.47 -16.42 -18.85
C ARG A 341 -11.42 -15.26 -18.62
N LYS A 342 -12.25 -14.94 -19.62
CA LYS A 342 -13.38 -14.01 -19.44
C LYS A 342 -14.44 -14.64 -18.54
N ALA A 343 -14.89 -13.92 -17.52
CA ALA A 343 -15.90 -14.38 -16.59
C ALA A 343 -17.30 -14.37 -17.24
N GLY A 344 -18.10 -15.40 -16.96
CA GLY A 344 -19.51 -15.44 -17.38
C GLY A 344 -19.79 -15.75 -18.86
N ALA A 345 -18.80 -16.21 -19.63
CA ALA A 345 -19.05 -16.80 -20.94
C ALA A 345 -19.38 -18.32 -20.82
N GLU A 346 -20.09 -18.89 -21.81
CA GLU A 346 -20.00 -20.31 -22.21
C GLU A 346 -18.55 -20.81 -22.00
N PRO A 347 -18.29 -22.08 -21.61
CA PRO A 347 -16.97 -22.53 -21.13
C PRO A 347 -15.85 -22.16 -22.10
N GLY A 348 -15.30 -20.95 -21.90
CA GLY A 348 -14.27 -20.37 -22.74
C GLY A 348 -12.96 -21.05 -22.41
N GLU A 349 -12.10 -21.17 -23.41
CA GLU A 349 -10.79 -21.79 -23.21
C GLU A 349 -9.96 -21.00 -22.20
N TRP A 350 -9.44 -21.71 -21.21
CA TRP A 350 -8.47 -21.16 -20.28
C TRP A 350 -7.20 -20.79 -21.04
N THR A 351 -6.74 -19.55 -20.86
CA THR A 351 -5.41 -19.15 -21.31
C THR A 351 -4.43 -19.41 -20.19
N THR A 352 -3.42 -20.25 -20.42
CA THR A 352 -2.30 -20.42 -19.48
C THR A 352 -1.31 -19.29 -19.68
N LEU A 353 -1.09 -18.49 -18.65
CA LEU A 353 -0.20 -17.33 -18.67
C LEU A 353 1.21 -17.68 -18.16
N ALA A 354 1.31 -18.58 -17.19
CA ALA A 354 2.58 -19.10 -16.68
C ALA A 354 2.37 -20.51 -16.11
N SER A 355 3.39 -21.37 -16.19
CA SER A 355 3.38 -22.70 -15.57
C SER A 355 4.76 -23.15 -15.12
N ALA A 356 4.79 -24.06 -14.16
CA ALA A 356 6.00 -24.75 -13.70
C ALA A 356 5.65 -26.18 -13.29
N ASP A 357 6.46 -27.14 -13.73
CA ASP A 357 6.27 -28.56 -13.44
C ASP A 357 7.19 -29.06 -12.32
N ASN A 358 6.82 -30.20 -11.72
CA ASN A 358 7.62 -30.91 -10.74
C ASN A 358 7.94 -30.11 -9.46
N VAL A 359 7.02 -29.23 -9.02
CA VAL A 359 7.19 -28.42 -7.82
C VAL A 359 6.65 -29.17 -6.59
N SER A 360 7.47 -29.33 -5.54
CA SER A 360 6.99 -29.73 -4.21
C SER A 360 6.41 -28.48 -3.54
N ALA A 361 5.09 -28.43 -3.43
CA ALA A 361 4.37 -27.24 -3.02
C ALA A 361 3.34 -27.46 -1.92
N LEU A 362 3.03 -28.70 -1.55
CA LEU A 362 2.04 -29.05 -0.52
C LEU A 362 2.35 -30.44 0.05
N ASP A 363 3.28 -30.51 1.00
CA ASP A 363 3.64 -31.75 1.68
C ASP A 363 2.67 -32.05 2.83
N THR A 364 2.33 -33.33 2.98
CA THR A 364 1.42 -33.79 4.04
C THR A 364 1.93 -33.40 5.44
N GLY A 365 1.04 -32.87 6.28
CA GLY A 365 1.34 -32.48 7.66
C GLY A 365 2.20 -31.21 7.80
N THR A 366 2.71 -30.64 6.70
CA THR A 366 3.53 -29.43 6.71
C THR A 366 2.71 -28.24 6.23
N VAL A 367 2.90 -27.09 6.89
CA VAL A 367 2.26 -25.84 6.44
C VAL A 367 3.07 -25.30 5.27
N THR A 368 2.41 -25.06 4.14
CA THR A 368 2.98 -24.34 3.01
C THR A 368 2.27 -23.00 2.87
N ASP A 369 3.03 -21.90 2.96
CA ASP A 369 2.47 -20.56 2.76
C ASP A 369 2.33 -20.28 1.26
N VAL A 370 1.12 -19.90 0.85
CA VAL A 370 0.80 -19.56 -0.52
C VAL A 370 0.24 -18.15 -0.58
N ASP A 371 0.82 -17.32 -1.46
CA ASP A 371 0.33 -15.97 -1.76
C ASP A 371 0.04 -15.83 -3.25
N PHE A 372 -1.20 -15.50 -3.60
CA PHE A 372 -1.59 -15.18 -4.97
C PHE A 372 -1.97 -13.70 -5.10
N TRP A 373 -1.22 -12.99 -5.94
CA TRP A 373 -1.38 -11.57 -6.17
C TRP A 373 -1.99 -11.34 -7.55
N HIS A 374 -3.02 -10.51 -7.61
CA HIS A 374 -3.56 -9.94 -8.83
C HIS A 374 -3.55 -8.41 -8.67
N VAL A 375 -2.59 -7.73 -9.30
CA VAL A 375 -2.34 -6.29 -9.12
C VAL A 375 -1.63 -5.65 -10.31
N ASP A 376 -1.99 -4.43 -10.68
CA ASP A 376 -1.42 -3.65 -11.80
C ASP A 376 -1.30 -4.47 -13.10
N GLN A 377 -2.36 -5.21 -13.46
CA GLN A 377 -2.38 -6.16 -14.59
C GLN A 377 -1.22 -7.17 -14.58
N SER A 378 -0.88 -7.66 -13.39
CA SER A 378 0.10 -8.72 -13.18
C SER A 378 -0.43 -9.75 -12.19
N LEU A 379 0.04 -10.97 -12.36
CA LEU A 379 -0.31 -12.12 -11.54
C LEU A 379 0.99 -12.71 -11.00
N SER A 380 1.06 -12.97 -9.69
CA SER A 380 2.23 -13.59 -9.08
C SER A 380 1.80 -14.62 -8.04
N LEU A 381 2.35 -15.82 -8.16
CA LEU A 381 2.20 -16.88 -7.16
C LEU A 381 3.51 -16.99 -6.37
N HIS A 382 3.40 -16.91 -5.06
CA HIS A 382 4.52 -17.13 -4.15
C HIS A 382 4.23 -18.35 -3.28
N VAL A 383 5.28 -19.15 -3.05
CA VAL A 383 5.26 -20.31 -2.18
C VAL A 383 6.39 -20.16 -1.17
N ASN A 384 6.06 -20.20 0.13
CA ASN A 384 7.00 -19.97 1.23
C ASN A 384 7.82 -18.67 1.06
N GLY A 385 7.14 -17.60 0.66
CA GLY A 385 7.74 -16.28 0.44
C GLY A 385 8.58 -16.14 -0.84
N THR A 386 8.73 -17.19 -1.64
CA THR A 386 9.47 -17.14 -2.91
C THR A 386 8.49 -17.06 -4.08
N ARG A 387 8.67 -16.10 -5.00
CA ARG A 387 7.87 -16.01 -6.22
C ARG A 387 8.20 -17.17 -7.16
N VAL A 388 7.23 -18.07 -7.36
CA VAL A 388 7.38 -19.27 -8.19
C VAL A 388 6.81 -19.11 -9.60
N LEU A 389 5.74 -18.31 -9.75
CA LEU A 389 5.18 -17.95 -11.04
C LEU A 389 4.91 -16.45 -11.10
N HIS A 390 5.06 -15.88 -12.29
CA HIS A 390 4.73 -14.50 -12.60
C HIS A 390 4.22 -14.42 -14.03
N ALA A 391 3.15 -13.65 -14.24
CA ALA A 391 2.59 -13.35 -15.54
C ALA A 391 2.10 -11.91 -15.58
N GLU A 392 2.09 -11.34 -16.77
CA GLU A 392 1.58 -10.00 -17.04
C GLU A 392 0.58 -10.06 -18.20
N TYR A 393 -0.36 -9.14 -18.20
CA TYR A 393 -1.24 -8.88 -19.34
C TYR A 393 -1.42 -7.37 -19.49
N ASP A 394 -1.63 -6.89 -20.72
CA ASP A 394 -1.59 -5.47 -21.03
C ASP A 394 -2.91 -5.01 -21.65
N TRP A 395 -3.95 -4.80 -20.83
CA TRP A 395 -5.11 -4.07 -21.32
C TRP A 395 -4.77 -2.60 -21.55
N THR A 396 -5.40 -2.02 -22.57
CA THR A 396 -5.36 -0.57 -22.82
C THR A 396 -6.29 0.16 -21.85
N PRO A 397 -6.19 1.50 -21.73
CA PRO A 397 -7.17 2.33 -21.03
C PRO A 397 -8.63 2.01 -21.36
N ALA A 398 -8.94 1.83 -22.65
CA ALA A 398 -10.28 1.50 -23.12
C ALA A 398 -10.77 0.14 -22.59
N GLN A 399 -9.91 -0.88 -22.69
CA GLN A 399 -10.21 -2.22 -22.20
C GLN A 399 -10.33 -2.24 -20.68
N ARG A 400 -9.48 -1.51 -19.95
CA ARG A 400 -9.58 -1.41 -18.48
C ARG A 400 -10.90 -0.76 -18.07
N LEU A 401 -11.31 0.35 -18.70
CA LEU A 401 -12.60 0.98 -18.44
C LEU A 401 -13.78 0.03 -18.67
N GLU A 402 -13.79 -0.68 -19.79
CA GLU A 402 -14.88 -1.60 -20.12
C GLU A 402 -14.94 -2.79 -19.15
N ASN A 403 -13.77 -3.32 -18.78
CA ASN A 403 -13.65 -4.47 -17.90
C ASN A 403 -13.94 -4.12 -16.43
N ALA A 404 -13.47 -2.98 -15.94
CA ALA A 404 -13.64 -2.53 -14.56
C ALA A 404 -15.01 -1.91 -14.29
N LEU A 405 -15.41 -0.97 -15.16
CA LEU A 405 -16.53 -0.06 -14.95
C LEU A 405 -17.71 -0.34 -15.88
N GLY A 406 -17.54 -1.21 -16.88
CA GLY A 406 -18.59 -1.46 -17.89
C GLY A 406 -18.85 -0.28 -18.83
N LEU A 407 -17.92 0.68 -18.90
CA LEU A 407 -18.04 1.90 -19.69
C LEU A 407 -17.10 1.86 -20.89
N THR A 408 -17.58 2.29 -22.06
CA THR A 408 -16.74 2.54 -23.24
C THR A 408 -16.14 3.94 -23.18
N LEU A 409 -15.04 4.18 -23.94
CA LEU A 409 -14.47 5.53 -24.06
C LEU A 409 -15.48 6.55 -24.58
N ASP A 410 -16.36 6.17 -25.52
CA ASP A 410 -17.38 7.07 -26.07
C ASP A 410 -18.42 7.47 -25.01
N GLN A 411 -18.84 6.52 -24.16
CA GLN A 411 -19.74 6.80 -23.04
C GLN A 411 -19.10 7.74 -22.02
N VAL A 412 -17.80 7.56 -21.75
CA VAL A 412 -17.04 8.46 -20.87
C VAL A 412 -16.94 9.86 -21.47
N MET A 413 -16.59 9.97 -22.76
CA MET A 413 -16.46 11.26 -23.46
C MET A 413 -17.78 12.02 -23.59
N ALA A 414 -18.90 11.32 -23.77
CA ALA A 414 -20.23 11.91 -23.85
C ALA A 414 -20.91 12.13 -22.49
N GLY A 415 -20.37 11.50 -21.44
CA GLY A 415 -20.92 11.53 -20.08
C GLY A 415 -20.59 12.82 -19.32
N PRO A 416 -21.19 12.99 -18.14
CA PRO A 416 -20.86 14.10 -17.25
C PRO A 416 -19.47 13.93 -16.64
N ALA A 417 -18.84 15.03 -16.22
CA ALA A 417 -17.47 15.05 -15.70
C ALA A 417 -17.24 14.16 -14.46
N ASP A 418 -18.29 13.92 -13.68
CA ASP A 418 -18.31 13.10 -12.47
C ASP A 418 -18.60 11.62 -12.75
N LEU A 419 -18.78 11.20 -14.01
CA LEU A 419 -19.19 9.82 -14.33
C LEU A 419 -18.25 8.78 -13.72
N LEU A 420 -16.94 9.04 -13.74
CA LEU A 420 -15.92 8.13 -13.20
C LEU A 420 -15.76 8.22 -11.67
N THR A 421 -16.41 9.19 -11.01
CA THR A 421 -16.39 9.32 -9.54
C THR A 421 -17.53 8.57 -8.85
N ARG A 422 -18.33 7.83 -9.62
CA ARG A 422 -19.52 7.11 -9.15
C ARG A 422 -19.15 5.68 -8.78
N GLU A 423 -19.23 5.36 -7.49
CA GLU A 423 -18.84 4.04 -6.96
C GLU A 423 -19.70 2.91 -7.51
N GLU A 424 -20.96 3.20 -7.89
CA GLU A 424 -21.90 2.22 -8.46
C GLU A 424 -21.47 1.65 -9.81
N ASN A 425 -20.53 2.32 -10.49
CA ASN A 425 -19.98 1.82 -11.75
C ASN A 425 -18.94 0.71 -11.53
N GLY A 426 -18.35 0.61 -10.35
CA GLY A 426 -17.32 -0.37 -10.05
C GLY A 426 -17.87 -1.79 -9.87
N THR A 427 -17.15 -2.78 -10.38
CA THR A 427 -17.50 -4.19 -10.17
C THR A 427 -16.82 -4.75 -8.92
N GLN A 428 -17.59 -5.27 -7.95
CA GLN A 428 -17.04 -5.94 -6.78
C GLN A 428 -16.28 -7.23 -7.18
N PRO A 429 -15.00 -7.37 -6.81
CA PRO A 429 -14.27 -8.60 -7.08
C PRO A 429 -14.78 -9.73 -6.19
N ARG A 430 -14.63 -10.98 -6.63
CA ARG A 430 -14.93 -12.18 -5.84
C ARG A 430 -13.67 -12.99 -5.66
N VAL A 431 -13.49 -13.53 -4.47
CA VAL A 431 -12.28 -14.26 -4.11
C VAL A 431 -12.67 -15.55 -3.39
N TRP A 432 -12.07 -16.67 -3.80
CA TRP A 432 -12.22 -17.93 -3.09
C TRP A 432 -11.02 -18.85 -3.31
N ILE A 433 -10.95 -19.90 -2.50
CA ILE A 433 -9.95 -20.96 -2.61
C ILE A 433 -10.69 -22.29 -2.76
N GLU A 434 -10.45 -22.99 -3.85
CA GLU A 434 -11.01 -24.30 -4.15
C GLU A 434 -10.05 -25.39 -3.65
N PHE A 435 -10.64 -26.45 -3.10
CA PHE A 435 -9.92 -27.62 -2.60
C PHE A 435 -10.58 -28.89 -3.12
N ASP A 436 -9.77 -29.88 -3.45
CA ASP A 436 -10.22 -31.23 -3.80
C ASP A 436 -9.22 -32.27 -3.29
N GLY A 437 -9.70 -33.46 -2.90
CA GLY A 437 -8.81 -34.55 -2.49
C GLY A 437 -8.47 -34.63 -1.00
N GLY A 438 -9.36 -34.19 -0.10
CA GLY A 438 -9.32 -34.59 1.33
C GLY A 438 -9.43 -33.45 2.34
N SER A 439 -9.14 -33.78 3.60
CA SER A 439 -9.19 -32.85 4.73
C SER A 439 -7.87 -32.07 4.90
N PHE A 440 -7.98 -30.86 5.45
CA PHE A 440 -6.86 -29.93 5.58
C PHE A 440 -7.13 -28.87 6.64
N GLU A 441 -6.07 -28.22 7.09
CA GLU A 441 -6.12 -27.01 7.91
C GLU A 441 -5.54 -25.81 7.16
N LEU A 442 -6.17 -24.65 7.34
CA LEU A 442 -5.70 -23.36 6.87
C LEU A 442 -5.32 -22.50 8.06
N CYS A 443 -4.20 -21.79 7.95
CA CYS A 443 -3.74 -20.80 8.92
C CYS A 443 -3.38 -19.50 8.19
N ARG A 444 -3.25 -18.37 8.92
CA ARG A 444 -2.90 -17.06 8.33
C ARG A 444 -3.71 -16.73 7.06
N THR A 445 -5.01 -17.04 7.10
CA THR A 445 -5.86 -16.87 5.92
C THR A 445 -6.30 -15.42 5.85
N ALA A 446 -5.74 -14.70 4.86
CA ALA A 446 -5.79 -13.25 4.80
C ALA A 446 -6.16 -12.76 3.39
N LEU A 447 -6.78 -11.59 3.37
CA LEU A 447 -7.05 -10.83 2.16
C LEU A 447 -6.54 -9.39 2.35
N ALA A 448 -5.81 -8.91 1.37
CA ALA A 448 -5.37 -7.51 1.30
C ALA A 448 -5.74 -6.92 -0.07
N ARG A 449 -5.88 -5.60 -0.13
CA ARG A 449 -6.14 -4.82 -1.34
C ARG A 449 -5.02 -3.83 -1.61
N ASP A 450 -4.87 -3.42 -2.86
CA ASP A 450 -3.88 -2.42 -3.25
C ASP A 450 -4.33 -0.97 -2.96
N LEU A 451 -3.43 0.01 -3.10
CA LEU A 451 -3.84 1.42 -3.19
C LEU A 451 -4.81 1.63 -4.36
N HIS A 452 -5.69 2.61 -4.23
CA HIS A 452 -6.65 2.94 -5.27
C HIS A 452 -6.65 4.46 -5.48
N TYR A 453 -6.01 4.91 -6.55
CA TYR A 453 -6.03 6.31 -6.96
C TYR A 453 -7.39 6.65 -7.59
N ARG A 454 -8.18 7.42 -6.85
CA ARG A 454 -9.57 7.74 -7.19
C ARG A 454 -9.66 8.73 -8.35
N ALA A 455 -10.71 8.57 -9.15
CA ALA A 455 -11.22 9.65 -9.97
C ALA A 455 -11.84 10.75 -9.09
N ASP A 456 -11.78 12.00 -9.53
CA ASP A 456 -12.35 13.12 -8.80
C ASP A 456 -12.76 14.26 -9.77
N VAL A 457 -13.44 15.28 -9.25
CA VAL A 457 -13.85 16.49 -9.96
C VAL A 457 -13.43 17.70 -9.14
N TYR A 458 -12.96 18.75 -9.83
CA TYR A 458 -12.57 20.00 -9.16
C TYR A 458 -13.74 20.64 -8.41
N HIS A 459 -13.54 20.87 -7.10
CA HIS A 459 -14.52 21.52 -6.23
C HIS A 459 -14.86 22.94 -6.73
N PRO A 460 -16.09 23.46 -6.52
CA PRO A 460 -16.53 24.81 -6.92
C PRO A 460 -15.67 26.02 -6.51
N ARG A 461 -14.68 25.82 -5.64
CA ARG A 461 -13.78 26.87 -5.16
C ARG A 461 -12.50 26.99 -5.99
N HIS A 462 -12.26 26.05 -6.91
CA HIS A 462 -11.09 26.00 -7.77
C HIS A 462 -11.37 26.64 -9.12
N THR A 463 -10.33 27.12 -9.82
CA THR A 463 -10.49 27.74 -11.15
C THR A 463 -11.01 26.77 -12.21
N LEU A 464 -10.74 25.47 -12.04
CA LEU A 464 -11.19 24.39 -12.93
C LEU A 464 -12.50 23.74 -12.45
N ALA A 465 -13.28 24.41 -11.60
CA ALA A 465 -14.52 23.90 -11.01
C ALA A 465 -15.41 23.12 -12.01
N GLY A 466 -15.86 21.94 -11.58
CA GLY A 466 -16.75 21.07 -12.38
C GLY A 466 -16.06 20.29 -13.50
N ARG A 467 -14.75 20.50 -13.74
CA ARG A 467 -13.96 19.67 -14.66
C ARG A 467 -13.44 18.42 -13.95
N PRO A 468 -13.24 17.30 -14.68
CA PRO A 468 -12.58 16.14 -14.12
C PRO A 468 -11.17 16.50 -13.60
N ALA A 469 -10.77 15.87 -12.51
CA ALA A 469 -9.43 15.99 -11.97
C ALA A 469 -8.36 15.52 -12.97
N ARG A 470 -7.11 15.97 -12.83
CA ARG A 470 -6.05 15.61 -13.78
C ARG A 470 -5.80 14.11 -13.78
N CYS A 471 -5.53 13.55 -14.96
CA CYS A 471 -5.34 12.12 -15.23
C CYS A 471 -6.58 11.23 -15.07
N THR A 472 -7.70 11.71 -14.53
CA THR A 472 -8.84 10.83 -14.20
C THR A 472 -9.90 10.76 -15.30
N HIS A 473 -9.69 11.45 -16.42
CA HIS A 473 -10.60 11.48 -17.56
C HIS A 473 -9.81 11.76 -18.86
N PRO A 474 -10.23 11.28 -20.04
CA PRO A 474 -9.50 11.54 -21.28
C PRO A 474 -9.26 13.02 -21.56
N THR A 475 -10.26 13.87 -21.29
CA THR A 475 -10.17 15.33 -21.48
C THR A 475 -9.31 16.07 -20.45
N SER A 476 -8.81 15.38 -19.42
CA SER A 476 -7.95 15.95 -18.37
C SER A 476 -6.57 15.26 -18.27
N THR A 477 -6.16 14.56 -19.33
CA THR A 477 -4.87 13.86 -19.42
C THR A 477 -3.71 14.84 -19.51
N PRO A 478 -2.78 14.89 -18.55
CA PRO A 478 -1.58 15.70 -18.68
C PRO A 478 -0.60 15.10 -19.69
N SER A 479 0.08 15.98 -20.41
CA SER A 479 1.31 15.67 -21.14
C SER A 479 2.46 16.33 -20.38
N LEU A 480 3.35 15.52 -19.81
CA LEU A 480 4.43 15.99 -18.94
C LEU A 480 5.64 16.38 -19.79
N GLY A 481 6.06 17.63 -19.68
CA GLY A 481 7.30 18.12 -20.28
C GLY A 481 8.58 17.47 -19.71
N PRO A 482 9.76 17.85 -20.23
CA PRO A 482 11.06 17.25 -19.87
C PRO A 482 11.48 17.45 -18.41
N ASP A 483 10.88 18.43 -17.72
CA ASP A 483 11.15 18.75 -16.32
C ASP A 483 9.92 18.64 -15.43
N GLN A 484 8.87 17.97 -15.91
CA GLN A 484 7.60 17.85 -15.18
C GLN A 484 7.40 16.45 -14.63
N PHE A 485 6.88 16.40 -13.41
CA PHE A 485 6.52 15.18 -12.71
C PHE A 485 5.06 15.23 -12.27
N PHE A 486 4.41 14.07 -12.21
CA PHE A 486 3.06 13.93 -11.65
C PHE A 486 3.12 13.12 -10.35
N VAL A 487 2.45 13.59 -9.31
CA VAL A 487 2.55 13.01 -7.96
C VAL A 487 1.19 12.88 -7.28
N CYS A 488 0.96 11.78 -6.56
CA CYS A 488 -0.27 11.57 -5.79
C CYS A 488 0.03 11.07 -4.37
N GLY A 489 -0.91 11.28 -3.46
CA GLY A 489 -0.80 10.75 -2.10
C GLY A 489 -1.30 9.31 -2.04
N ASP A 490 -0.65 8.47 -1.24
CA ASP A 490 -1.08 7.07 -1.06
C ASP A 490 -2.46 6.99 -0.39
N ASN A 491 -2.85 8.00 0.39
CA ASN A 491 -4.20 8.16 0.92
C ASN A 491 -5.05 9.01 -0.03
N SER A 492 -5.33 8.46 -1.22
CA SER A 492 -6.05 9.11 -2.31
C SER A 492 -7.29 9.94 -1.90
N PRO A 493 -8.24 9.44 -1.06
CA PRO A 493 -9.41 10.23 -0.64
C PRO A 493 -9.13 11.49 0.17
N GLU A 494 -8.02 11.51 0.91
CA GLU A 494 -7.67 12.60 1.84
C GLU A 494 -6.32 13.22 1.46
N SER A 495 -6.06 13.31 0.16
CA SER A 495 -4.83 13.83 -0.41
C SER A 495 -5.10 15.02 -1.32
N LEU A 496 -4.64 16.20 -0.90
CA LEU A 496 -4.51 17.37 -1.78
C LEU A 496 -3.25 17.19 -2.64
N ASP A 497 -3.40 16.54 -3.79
CA ASP A 497 -2.32 16.22 -4.71
C ASP A 497 -2.56 16.74 -6.14
N ALA A 498 -1.65 16.39 -7.05
CA ALA A 498 -1.56 16.95 -8.39
C ALA A 498 -2.83 16.77 -9.24
N ARG A 499 -3.72 15.85 -8.87
CA ARG A 499 -5.04 15.69 -9.49
C ARG A 499 -5.93 16.93 -9.32
N LEU A 500 -5.80 17.62 -8.18
CA LEU A 500 -6.75 18.65 -7.70
C LEU A 500 -6.08 20.01 -7.41
N TRP A 501 -4.79 20.14 -7.68
CA TRP A 501 -4.10 21.43 -7.58
C TRP A 501 -4.63 22.43 -8.59
N ASP A 502 -4.59 23.70 -8.19
CA ASP A 502 -5.09 24.82 -8.98
C ASP A 502 -3.95 25.50 -9.75
N VAL A 503 -4.19 26.67 -10.32
CA VAL A 503 -3.18 27.54 -10.95
C VAL A 503 -1.99 27.72 -9.99
N PRO A 504 -0.75 27.44 -10.44
CA PRO A 504 0.45 27.66 -9.62
C PRO A 504 0.55 29.09 -9.11
N GLU A 505 1.28 29.28 -8.01
CA GLU A 505 1.60 30.61 -7.50
C GLU A 505 2.33 31.41 -8.59
N PRO A 506 2.06 32.73 -8.76
CA PRO A 506 2.61 33.52 -9.86
C PRO A 506 4.12 33.39 -10.11
N TRP A 507 4.93 33.30 -9.05
CA TRP A 507 6.38 33.15 -9.17
C TRP A 507 6.79 31.76 -9.66
N VAL A 508 6.05 30.73 -9.27
CA VAL A 508 6.21 29.36 -9.81
C VAL A 508 5.79 29.33 -11.27
N ALA A 509 4.68 30.00 -11.61
CA ALA A 509 4.12 30.05 -12.96
C ALA A 509 5.03 30.75 -13.99
N LEU A 510 5.97 31.59 -13.55
CA LEU A 510 7.02 32.16 -14.42
C LEU A 510 7.97 31.10 -14.97
N ASN A 511 8.21 30.03 -14.21
CA ASN A 511 9.03 28.89 -14.65
C ASN A 511 8.18 27.85 -15.38
N ASP A 512 7.08 27.45 -14.74
CA ASP A 512 6.16 26.47 -15.30
C ASP A 512 4.71 26.79 -14.89
N PRO A 513 3.85 27.26 -15.82
CA PRO A 513 2.45 27.57 -15.54
C PRO A 513 1.54 26.32 -15.51
N THR A 514 2.09 25.12 -15.72
CA THR A 514 1.30 23.89 -15.86
C THR A 514 0.65 23.51 -14.54
N ILE A 515 -0.69 23.39 -14.55
CA ILE A 515 -1.49 23.00 -13.39
C ILE A 515 -1.25 21.52 -13.07
N GLY A 516 -1.14 21.14 -11.80
CA GLY A 516 -1.10 19.72 -11.42
C GLY A 516 0.15 18.98 -11.91
N THR A 517 1.28 19.68 -12.01
CA THR A 517 2.61 19.08 -12.20
C THR A 517 3.56 19.65 -11.15
N VAL A 518 4.69 18.96 -10.95
CA VAL A 518 5.81 19.46 -10.16
C VAL A 518 6.97 19.67 -11.12
N HIS A 519 7.42 20.92 -11.28
CA HIS A 519 8.64 21.22 -12.03
C HIS A 519 9.87 20.69 -11.27
N ARG A 520 10.91 20.26 -12.00
CA ARG A 520 12.14 19.69 -11.46
C ARG A 520 12.78 20.55 -10.38
N ASP A 521 12.80 21.87 -10.58
CA ASP A 521 13.39 22.83 -9.63
C ASP A 521 12.67 22.90 -8.28
N LEU A 522 11.43 22.41 -8.21
CA LEU A 522 10.67 22.34 -6.96
C LEU A 522 10.99 21.05 -6.19
N LEU A 523 11.60 20.04 -6.81
CA LEU A 523 11.96 18.79 -6.14
C LEU A 523 13.08 19.02 -5.13
N ILE A 524 12.88 18.53 -3.91
CA ILE A 524 13.88 18.59 -2.84
C ILE A 524 14.66 17.28 -2.78
N GLY A 525 13.97 16.13 -2.74
CA GLY A 525 14.64 14.85 -2.56
C GLY A 525 13.74 13.64 -2.43
N LYS A 526 14.34 12.46 -2.37
CA LYS A 526 13.68 11.18 -2.13
C LYS A 526 13.61 10.89 -0.63
N ALA A 527 12.40 10.74 -0.09
CA ALA A 527 12.21 10.20 1.25
C ALA A 527 12.57 8.72 1.27
N PHE A 528 13.45 8.30 2.18
CA PHE A 528 13.95 6.91 2.18
C PHE A 528 13.85 6.21 3.55
N PHE A 529 13.72 6.94 4.66
CA PHE A 529 13.70 6.32 5.98
C PHE A 529 12.88 7.12 7.01
N VAL A 530 12.03 6.44 7.76
CA VAL A 530 11.39 6.96 8.96
C VAL A 530 12.33 6.72 10.14
N TYR A 531 13.08 7.74 10.55
CA TYR A 531 14.09 7.60 11.60
C TYR A 531 13.54 7.83 13.00
N PHE A 532 12.56 8.71 13.17
CA PHE A 532 11.79 8.84 14.40
C PHE A 532 10.31 8.77 14.07
N PRO A 533 9.69 7.59 14.26
CA PRO A 533 8.25 7.45 14.15
C PRO A 533 7.55 8.41 15.12
N ALA A 534 6.28 8.67 14.84
CA ALA A 534 5.43 9.56 15.63
C ALA A 534 5.69 9.47 17.15
N MET A 535 6.31 10.52 17.69
CA MET A 535 6.80 10.53 19.06
C MET A 535 5.66 10.48 20.08
N TYR A 536 5.92 9.74 21.15
CA TYR A 536 5.08 9.68 22.33
C TYR A 536 5.41 10.83 23.30
N ARG A 537 4.40 11.56 23.78
CA ARG A 537 4.56 12.56 24.85
C ARG A 537 3.82 12.09 26.11
N ASN A 538 4.51 11.37 26.99
CA ASN A 538 4.01 10.98 28.32
C ASN A 538 4.51 11.86 29.47
N GLY A 539 5.10 13.02 29.14
CA GLY A 539 5.73 13.93 30.07
C GLY A 539 6.49 15.02 29.30
N LYS A 540 7.48 15.65 29.95
CA LYS A 540 8.31 16.70 29.31
C LYS A 540 9.26 16.18 28.23
N ILE A 541 9.59 14.88 28.26
CA ILE A 541 10.55 14.27 27.32
C ILE A 541 9.77 13.42 26.30
N PRO A 542 9.84 13.74 25.00
CA PRO A 542 9.23 12.92 23.96
C PRO A 542 10.07 11.65 23.72
N VAL A 543 9.42 10.50 23.60
CA VAL A 543 10.06 9.20 23.35
C VAL A 543 9.65 8.70 21.96
N PRO A 544 10.60 8.46 21.04
CA PRO A 544 10.31 7.84 19.75
C PRO A 544 9.84 6.39 19.89
N ASP A 545 8.94 5.97 19.01
CA ASP A 545 8.51 4.57 18.89
C ASP A 545 9.52 3.81 18.00
N PHE A 546 10.68 3.45 18.57
CA PHE A 546 11.79 2.84 17.81
C PHE A 546 11.41 1.55 17.06
N GLY A 547 10.38 0.83 17.53
CA GLY A 547 9.87 -0.39 16.87
C GLY A 547 9.20 -0.15 15.51
N ARG A 548 8.97 1.11 15.13
CA ARG A 548 8.29 1.49 13.86
C ARG A 548 9.20 2.22 12.88
N MET A 549 10.51 2.26 13.16
CA MET A 549 11.51 2.74 12.20
C MET A 549 11.50 1.82 10.98
N ARG A 550 11.49 2.41 9.78
CA ARG A 550 11.33 1.64 8.53
C ARG A 550 11.84 2.40 7.32
N PHE A 551 12.25 1.65 6.31
CA PHE A 551 12.48 2.20 4.98
C PHE A 551 11.16 2.64 4.34
N ILE A 552 11.25 3.67 3.51
CA ILE A 552 10.13 4.18 2.72
C ILE A 552 10.29 3.61 1.31
N TRP A 553 9.25 2.93 0.83
CA TRP A 553 9.19 2.30 -0.47
C TRP A 553 8.05 2.87 -1.30
#